data_AF-L9Z949-F1
#
_entry.id   AF-L9Z949-F1
#
_cell.length_a   1.000
_cell.length_b   1.000
_cell.length_c   1.000
_cell.angle_alpha   90.00
_cell.angle_beta   90.00
_cell.angle_gamma   90.00
#
_symmetry.space_group_name_H-M   'P 1'
#
loop_
_entity.id
_entity.type
_entity.pdbx_description
1 polymer ?
#
loop_
_entity_poly.entity_id
_entity_poly.type
_entity_poly.pdbx_seq_one_letter_code
_entity_poly.pdbx_strand_id
1 'polypeptide(L)'
;MGLFDALFRSSEILGIAEETLEFALESSEETHPNEYMGFLRGTEADRLGLDRDGLVITDVLVVPGTETNSVSATVKTNQIPNDVKALGSIHSHPNGVIRPSNADLDTFGRGSVHVIIGAPYRRTDWKAFDSKGQPTTLNVIDVDLPDTEDFFDFTQADIDEELRR
;
A
#
# COMPACT_ATOMS: atom_id res chain seq x y z
N MET A 1 -5.66 35.37 15.39
CA MET A 1 -5.47 34.08 16.06
C MET A 1 -5.59 33.04 14.95
N GLY A 2 -4.45 32.50 14.54
CA GLY A 2 -4.17 32.12 13.15
C GLY A 2 -4.86 30.85 12.64
N LEU A 3 -5.40 30.98 11.43
CA LEU A 3 -6.00 29.98 10.55
C LEU A 3 -4.92 29.04 9.96
N PHE A 4 -4.17 28.31 10.80
CA PHE A 4 -3.08 27.43 10.31
C PHE A 4 -3.08 25.99 10.88
N ASP A 5 -4.02 25.62 11.76
CA ASP A 5 -4.13 24.25 12.30
C ASP A 5 -4.83 23.25 11.34
N ALA A 6 -5.19 23.66 10.12
CA ALA A 6 -5.88 22.82 9.13
C ALA A 6 -4.92 22.13 8.13
N LEU A 7 -3.64 21.98 8.46
CA LEU A 7 -2.64 21.40 7.57
C LEU A 7 -2.10 20.10 8.18
N PHE A 8 -2.49 18.99 7.56
CA PHE A 8 -2.05 17.61 7.81
C PHE A 8 -2.58 16.97 9.10
N ARG A 9 -3.89 16.68 9.13
CA ARG A 9 -4.31 15.44 9.80
C ARG A 9 -3.70 14.31 8.96
N SER A 10 -2.73 13.58 9.50
CA SER A 10 -2.40 12.26 8.96
C SER A 10 -3.68 11.45 9.06
N SER A 11 -4.39 11.23 7.96
CA SER A 11 -5.58 10.40 7.96
C SER A 11 -5.18 9.03 8.53
N GLU A 12 -5.88 8.61 9.59
CA GLU A 12 -5.62 7.34 10.25
C GLU A 12 -5.82 6.20 9.25
N ILE A 13 -4.87 5.26 9.20
CA ILE A 13 -5.02 4.04 8.39
C ILE A 13 -5.86 3.07 9.20
N LEU A 14 -7.09 2.80 8.74
CA LEU A 14 -8.04 1.95 9.43
C LEU A 14 -7.72 0.46 9.23
N GLY A 15 -7.18 0.11 8.07
CA GLY A 15 -6.92 -1.28 7.68
C GLY A 15 -6.58 -1.42 6.19
N ILE A 16 -6.52 -2.67 5.76
CA ILE A 16 -6.40 -3.10 4.36
C ILE A 16 -7.66 -3.85 3.96
N ALA A 17 -8.17 -3.57 2.76
CA ALA A 17 -9.30 -4.31 2.22
C ALA A 17 -8.91 -5.79 2.03
N GLU A 18 -9.86 -6.68 2.33
CA GLU A 18 -9.67 -8.13 2.21
C GLU A 18 -9.17 -8.52 0.83
N GLU A 19 -9.81 -8.03 -0.23
CA GLU A 19 -9.44 -8.31 -1.62
C GLU A 19 -8.03 -7.81 -1.97
N THR A 20 -7.63 -6.64 -1.47
CA THR A 20 -6.28 -6.10 -1.72
C THR A 20 -5.20 -6.98 -1.08
N LEU A 21 -5.46 -7.51 0.12
CA LEU A 21 -4.55 -8.44 0.77
C LEU A 21 -4.48 -9.78 0.03
N GLU A 22 -5.61 -10.30 -0.45
CA GLU A 22 -5.67 -11.53 -1.26
C GLU A 22 -4.87 -11.39 -2.54
N PHE A 23 -5.10 -10.30 -3.27
CA PHE A 23 -4.34 -9.97 -4.47
C PHE A 23 -2.83 -9.98 -4.20
N ALA A 24 -2.38 -9.38 -3.09
CA ALA A 24 -0.97 -9.35 -2.75
C ALA A 24 -0.42 -10.74 -2.36
N LEU A 25 -1.20 -11.58 -1.67
CA LEU A 25 -0.83 -12.96 -1.33
C LEU A 25 -0.69 -13.82 -2.59
N GLU A 26 -1.67 -13.79 -3.48
CA GLU A 26 -1.67 -14.52 -4.75
C GLU A 26 -0.53 -14.06 -5.65
N SER A 27 -0.35 -12.73 -5.80
CA SER A 27 0.78 -12.17 -6.55
C SER A 27 2.12 -12.62 -5.99
N SER A 28 2.24 -12.73 -4.66
CA SER A 28 3.46 -13.20 -4.00
C SER A 28 3.76 -14.67 -4.29
N GLU A 29 2.72 -15.51 -4.38
CA GLU A 29 2.83 -16.92 -4.76
C GLU A 29 3.21 -17.06 -6.25
N GLU A 30 2.57 -16.28 -7.13
CA GLU A 30 2.85 -16.29 -8.57
C GLU A 30 4.26 -15.82 -8.92
N THR A 31 4.81 -14.84 -8.19
CA THR A 31 6.17 -14.36 -8.44
C THR A 31 7.26 -15.28 -7.89
N HIS A 32 6.91 -16.27 -7.06
CA HIS A 32 7.87 -17.17 -6.43
C HIS A 32 8.78 -17.86 -7.47
N PRO A 33 10.11 -17.93 -7.26
CA PRO A 33 10.87 -17.58 -6.04
C PRO A 33 11.34 -16.12 -5.96
N ASN A 34 10.87 -15.24 -6.85
CA ASN A 34 11.19 -13.82 -6.79
C ASN A 34 10.32 -13.13 -5.73
N GLU A 35 10.86 -12.05 -5.16
CA GLU A 35 10.15 -11.17 -4.24
C GLU A 35 9.16 -10.29 -5.00
N TYR A 36 7.91 -10.30 -4.54
CA TYR A 36 6.89 -9.34 -4.93
C TYR A 36 7.14 -8.03 -4.19
N MET A 37 6.93 -6.88 -4.83
CA MET A 37 7.11 -5.55 -4.20
C MET A 37 6.15 -4.53 -4.80
N GLY A 38 5.50 -3.76 -3.93
CA GLY A 38 4.58 -2.69 -4.32
C GLY A 38 4.42 -1.60 -3.26
N PHE A 39 3.81 -0.49 -3.68
CA PHE A 39 3.43 0.62 -2.80
C PHE A 39 1.94 0.58 -2.49
N LEU A 40 1.60 0.82 -1.22
CA LEU A 40 0.22 0.82 -0.74
C LEU A 40 -0.44 2.17 -1.03
N ARG A 41 -1.65 2.13 -1.59
CA ARG A 41 -2.55 3.28 -1.72
C ARG A 41 -3.82 3.02 -0.96
N GLY A 42 -4.50 4.09 -0.56
CA GLY A 42 -5.77 3.96 0.14
C GLY A 42 -6.81 4.95 -0.32
N THR A 43 -8.05 4.56 -0.06
CA THR A 43 -9.26 5.29 -0.36
C THR A 43 -9.88 5.77 0.95
N GLU A 44 -10.52 6.94 0.91
CA GLU A 44 -11.23 7.49 2.06
C GLU A 44 -12.38 6.55 2.46
N ALA A 45 -12.50 6.32 3.76
CA ALA A 45 -13.43 5.34 4.33
C ALA A 45 -14.91 5.68 4.02
N ASP A 46 -15.25 6.97 3.94
CA ASP A 46 -16.58 7.46 3.55
C ASP A 46 -16.97 7.06 2.13
N ARG A 47 -16.01 7.06 1.18
CA ARG A 47 -16.22 6.59 -0.21
C ARG A 47 -16.46 5.09 -0.30
N LEU A 48 -16.02 4.34 0.70
CA LEU A 48 -16.26 2.90 0.84
C LEU A 48 -17.50 2.60 1.70
N GLY A 49 -18.31 3.61 2.04
CA GLY A 49 -19.53 3.44 2.82
C GLY A 49 -19.31 3.18 4.31
N LEU A 50 -18.11 3.42 4.84
CA LEU A 50 -17.80 3.27 6.27
C LEU A 50 -18.16 4.54 7.04
N ASP A 51 -18.89 4.39 8.15
CA ASP A 51 -19.26 5.49 9.07
C ASP A 51 -18.11 5.87 10.02
N ARG A 52 -16.89 6.07 9.48
CA ARG A 52 -15.70 6.48 10.24
C ARG A 52 -14.73 7.27 9.35
N ASP A 53 -14.04 8.25 9.94
CA ASP A 53 -12.97 8.98 9.26
C ASP A 53 -11.69 8.13 9.17
N GLY A 54 -11.05 8.08 8.00
CA GLY A 54 -9.75 7.44 7.82
C GLY A 54 -9.53 6.95 6.40
N LEU A 55 -8.44 6.20 6.20
CA LEU A 55 -8.09 5.57 4.94
C LEU A 55 -8.13 4.05 5.09
N VAL A 56 -8.67 3.37 4.07
CA VAL A 56 -8.53 1.92 3.89
C VAL A 56 -7.55 1.70 2.75
N ILE A 57 -6.57 0.81 2.91
CA ILE A 57 -5.68 0.41 1.83
C ILE A 57 -6.49 -0.44 0.85
N THR A 58 -6.67 0.06 -0.37
CA THR A 58 -7.49 -0.55 -1.42
C THR A 58 -6.69 -1.02 -2.63
N ASP A 59 -5.45 -0.56 -2.78
CA ASP A 59 -4.68 -0.81 -4.00
C ASP A 59 -3.19 -0.99 -3.72
N VAL A 60 -2.55 -1.80 -4.57
CA VAL A 60 -1.10 -1.98 -4.61
C VAL A 60 -0.56 -1.52 -5.95
N LEU A 61 0.27 -0.47 -5.95
CA LEU A 61 1.04 -0.08 -7.13
C LEU A 61 2.28 -0.97 -7.21
N VAL A 62 2.23 -1.99 -8.07
CA VAL A 62 3.34 -2.93 -8.31
C VAL A 62 4.54 -2.21 -8.92
N VAL A 63 5.75 -2.52 -8.44
CA VAL A 63 7.00 -1.98 -8.99
C VAL A 63 7.60 -2.96 -10.00
N PRO A 64 7.59 -2.67 -11.32
CA PRO A 64 8.13 -3.58 -12.33
C PRO A 64 9.65 -3.74 -12.18
N GLY A 65 10.16 -4.98 -12.28
CA GLY A 65 11.60 -5.25 -12.39
C GLY A 65 12.40 -5.24 -11.09
N THR A 66 11.79 -5.58 -9.96
CA THR A 66 12.51 -5.82 -8.70
C THR A 66 13.21 -7.17 -8.74
N GLU A 67 14.44 -7.21 -9.25
CA GLU A 67 15.36 -8.32 -9.00
C GLU A 67 16.05 -8.08 -7.64
N THR A 68 15.52 -8.63 -6.55
CA THR A 68 16.22 -8.61 -5.26
C THR A 68 17.27 -9.72 -5.24
N ASN A 69 18.39 -9.52 -5.93
CA ASN A 69 19.64 -10.17 -5.52
C ASN A 69 20.18 -9.43 -4.29
N SER A 70 20.87 -10.14 -3.40
CA SER A 70 21.32 -9.75 -2.05
C SER A 70 22.19 -8.47 -1.90
N VAL A 71 22.20 -7.59 -2.89
CA VAL A 71 22.80 -6.26 -2.87
C VAL A 71 21.84 -5.29 -3.57
N SER A 72 21.06 -4.54 -2.78
CA SER A 72 20.28 -3.35 -3.15
C SER A 72 19.09 -3.51 -4.12
N ALA A 73 17.86 -3.40 -3.60
CA ALA A 73 16.68 -3.03 -4.36
C ALA A 73 16.66 -1.50 -4.53
N THR A 74 17.39 -0.98 -5.52
CA THR A 74 17.31 0.45 -5.86
C THR A 74 16.05 0.70 -6.69
N VAL A 75 14.93 0.93 -6.03
CA VAL A 75 13.71 1.42 -6.70
C VAL A 75 14.06 2.75 -7.38
N LYS A 76 13.94 2.80 -8.71
CA LYS A 76 14.17 4.04 -9.47
C LYS A 76 13.08 5.04 -9.11
N THR A 77 13.42 5.97 -8.21
CA THR A 77 12.56 7.02 -7.64
C THR A 77 11.81 7.85 -8.69
N ASN A 78 12.26 7.87 -9.94
CA ASN A 78 11.69 8.65 -11.05
C ASN A 78 10.42 8.04 -11.68
N GLN A 79 9.95 6.89 -11.22
CA GLN A 79 8.73 6.23 -11.73
C GLN A 79 7.54 6.32 -10.76
N ILE A 80 7.72 6.92 -9.58
CA ILE A 80 6.65 7.13 -8.62
C ILE A 80 6.00 8.49 -8.96
N PRO A 81 4.70 8.55 -9.35
CA PRO A 81 4.05 9.83 -9.60
C PRO A 81 4.10 10.69 -8.33
N ASN A 82 4.43 11.97 -8.49
CA ASN A 82 4.61 12.93 -7.37
C ASN A 82 3.36 13.11 -6.49
N ASP A 83 2.20 12.65 -6.95
CA ASP A 83 0.90 12.79 -6.29
C ASP A 83 0.47 11.57 -5.47
N VAL A 84 1.24 10.48 -5.52
CA VAL A 84 0.93 9.27 -4.74
C VAL A 84 1.53 9.43 -3.36
N LYS A 85 0.73 9.87 -2.39
CA LYS A 85 1.08 9.69 -0.98
C LYS A 85 1.01 8.19 -0.66
N ALA A 86 2.06 7.44 -1.01
CA ALA A 86 2.18 6.04 -0.67
C ALA A 86 2.03 5.88 0.85
N LEU A 87 1.03 5.10 1.28
CA LEU A 87 0.77 4.82 2.69
C LEU A 87 1.87 3.96 3.30
N GLY A 88 2.58 3.23 2.45
CA GLY A 88 3.85 2.57 2.71
C GLY A 88 4.09 1.48 1.67
N SER A 89 4.63 0.34 2.06
CA SER A 89 5.06 -0.71 1.14
C SER A 89 4.46 -2.08 1.48
N ILE A 90 4.44 -2.97 0.49
CA ILE A 90 4.13 -4.38 0.66
C ILE A 90 5.12 -5.21 -0.16
N HIS A 91 5.69 -6.25 0.45
CA HIS A 91 6.61 -7.14 -0.24
C HIS A 91 6.59 -8.56 0.29
N SER A 92 7.15 -9.50 -0.48
CA SER A 92 7.15 -10.92 -0.14
C SER A 92 8.54 -11.49 0.12
N HIS A 93 8.65 -12.36 1.12
CA HIS A 93 9.86 -13.10 1.47
C HIS A 93 9.69 -14.57 1.06
N PRO A 94 10.32 -15.01 -0.06
CA PRO A 94 10.22 -16.39 -0.55
C PRO A 94 10.76 -17.45 0.44
N ASN A 95 11.58 -17.03 1.41
CA ASN A 95 12.12 -17.88 2.46
C ASN A 95 11.15 -18.08 3.66
N GLY A 96 10.00 -17.40 3.68
CA GLY A 96 8.98 -17.50 4.73
C GLY A 96 9.25 -16.71 6.01
N VAL A 97 10.38 -16.00 6.11
CA VAL A 97 10.71 -15.20 7.29
C VAL A 97 9.92 -13.90 7.25
N ILE A 98 9.01 -13.68 8.21
CA ILE A 98 8.25 -12.44 8.30
C ILE A 98 8.94 -11.48 9.27
N ARG A 99 10.09 -10.95 8.84
CA ARG A 99 10.88 -9.97 9.59
C ARG A 99 11.63 -9.04 8.64
N PRO A 100 11.60 -7.71 8.86
CA PRO A 100 12.30 -6.79 7.99
C PRO A 100 13.81 -7.03 8.01
N SER A 101 14.40 -7.04 6.82
CA SER A 101 15.84 -6.96 6.61
C SER A 101 16.34 -5.51 6.80
N ASN A 102 17.66 -5.30 6.84
CA ASN A 102 18.19 -3.92 6.86
C ASN A 102 17.83 -3.15 5.57
N ALA A 103 17.78 -3.84 4.42
CA ALA A 103 17.38 -3.21 3.16
C ALA A 103 15.88 -2.83 3.14
N ASP A 104 15.05 -3.62 3.83
CA ASP A 104 13.62 -3.32 3.98
C ASP A 104 13.45 -2.05 4.80
N LEU A 105 14.19 -1.93 5.92
CA LEU A 105 14.17 -0.74 6.78
C LEU A 105 14.59 0.53 6.04
N ASP A 106 15.55 0.44 5.12
CA ASP A 106 15.96 1.58 4.26
C ASP A 106 14.81 2.04 3.35
N THR A 107 13.91 1.13 2.97
CA THR A 107 12.71 1.42 2.17
C THR A 107 11.55 1.92 3.05
N PHE A 108 11.51 1.55 4.33
CA PHE A 108 10.45 1.92 5.28
C PHE A 108 10.41 3.40 5.65
N GLY A 109 11.44 4.18 5.30
CA GLY A 109 11.45 5.63 5.52
C GLY A 109 10.33 6.38 4.77
N ARG A 110 9.61 5.74 3.85
CA ARG A 110 8.52 6.31 3.06
C ARG A 110 7.18 5.63 3.40
N GLY A 111 6.33 6.30 4.17
CA GLY A 111 5.02 5.78 4.56
C GLY A 111 4.91 5.50 6.05
N SER A 112 3.73 5.05 6.48
CA SER A 112 3.39 4.78 7.89
C SER A 112 3.17 3.30 8.19
N VAL A 113 2.94 2.46 7.17
CA VAL A 113 2.69 1.02 7.34
C VAL A 113 3.38 0.20 6.25
N HIS A 114 4.06 -0.87 6.66
CA HIS A 114 4.80 -1.75 5.78
C HIS A 114 4.39 -3.20 6.00
N VAL A 115 3.99 -3.90 4.95
CA VAL A 115 3.52 -5.28 5.00
C VAL A 115 4.59 -6.22 4.44
N ILE A 116 4.94 -7.25 5.21
CA ILE A 116 5.77 -8.36 4.73
C ILE A 116 4.92 -9.61 4.67
N ILE A 117 4.92 -10.28 3.53
CA ILE A 117 4.28 -11.57 3.30
C ILE A 117 5.36 -12.66 3.26
N GLY A 118 5.18 -13.76 3.97
CA GLY A 118 6.09 -14.91 3.94
C GLY A 118 5.52 -16.07 3.13
N ALA A 119 6.37 -16.82 2.42
CA ALA A 119 6.00 -18.17 1.97
C ALA A 119 5.56 -19.05 3.17
N PRO A 120 4.54 -19.91 3.04
CA PRO A 120 3.84 -20.31 1.81
C PRO A 120 2.60 -19.46 1.46
N TYR A 121 2.59 -18.15 1.78
CA TYR A 121 1.60 -17.18 1.29
C TYR A 121 0.15 -17.47 1.70
N ARG A 122 -0.06 -18.14 2.84
CA ARG A 122 -1.41 -18.38 3.35
C ARG A 122 -2.00 -17.09 3.89
N ARG A 123 -3.31 -17.11 4.11
CA ARG A 123 -4.11 -16.01 4.68
C ARG A 123 -3.49 -15.31 5.90
N THR A 124 -2.73 -16.03 6.72
CA THR A 124 -2.09 -15.52 7.94
C THR A 124 -0.58 -15.29 7.82
N ASP A 125 0.02 -15.60 6.68
CA ASP A 125 1.47 -15.57 6.49
C ASP A 125 1.94 -14.16 6.11
N TRP A 126 1.52 -13.16 6.88
CA TRP A 126 1.92 -11.77 6.69
C TRP A 126 1.96 -11.02 8.02
N LYS A 127 2.62 -9.86 8.02
CA LYS A 127 2.65 -8.96 9.17
C LYS A 127 2.88 -7.52 8.75
N ALA A 128 2.27 -6.60 9.49
CA ALA A 128 2.49 -5.18 9.36
C ALA A 128 3.57 -4.67 10.33
N PHE A 129 4.32 -3.67 9.87
CA PHE A 129 5.38 -2.98 10.59
C PHE A 129 5.24 -1.48 10.42
N ASP A 130 5.69 -0.73 11.43
CA ASP A 130 5.84 0.72 11.34
C ASP A 130 7.13 1.11 10.59
N SER A 131 7.36 2.40 10.42
CA SER A 131 8.57 2.94 9.75
C SER A 131 9.88 2.64 10.49
N LYS A 132 9.83 2.12 11.71
CA LYS A 132 10.99 1.66 12.51
C LYS A 132 11.15 0.15 12.47
N GLY A 133 10.36 -0.56 11.67
CA GLY A 133 10.33 -2.01 11.60
C GLY A 133 9.77 -2.69 12.84
N GLN A 134 9.06 -1.96 13.70
CA GLN A 134 8.37 -2.56 14.83
C GLN A 134 7.01 -3.11 14.39
N PRO A 135 6.61 -4.30 14.85
CA PRO A 135 5.28 -4.83 14.62
C PRO A 135 4.17 -3.81 14.93
N THR A 136 3.25 -3.63 13.99
CA THR A 136 2.03 -2.84 14.18
C THR A 136 0.80 -3.66 13.83
N THR A 137 -0.37 -3.17 14.24
CA THR A 137 -1.65 -3.80 13.88
C THR A 137 -2.17 -3.18 12.60
N LEU A 138 -2.58 -4.03 11.67
CA LEU A 138 -3.30 -3.63 10.46
C LEU A 138 -4.55 -4.51 10.37
N ASN A 139 -5.73 -3.91 10.43
CA ASN A 139 -6.98 -4.65 10.35
C ASN A 139 -7.22 -5.08 8.90
N VAL A 140 -7.79 -6.27 8.72
CA VAL A 140 -8.40 -6.66 7.45
C VAL A 140 -9.86 -6.19 7.50
N ILE A 141 -10.29 -5.45 6.48
CA ILE A 141 -11.62 -4.87 6.41
C ILE A 141 -12.33 -5.45 5.19
N ASP A 142 -13.53 -5.95 5.40
CA ASP A 142 -14.46 -6.36 4.35
C ASP A 142 -15.19 -5.10 3.83
N VAL A 143 -14.86 -4.69 2.61
CA VAL A 143 -15.42 -3.53 1.90
C VAL A 143 -15.52 -3.85 0.41
N ASP A 144 -16.61 -3.38 -0.21
CA ASP A 144 -16.74 -3.44 -1.67
C ASP A 144 -15.76 -2.44 -2.30
N LEU A 145 -14.80 -2.94 -3.08
CA LEU A 145 -13.93 -2.09 -3.88
C LEU A 145 -14.68 -1.67 -5.15
N PRO A 146 -14.61 -0.39 -5.57
CA PRO A 146 -15.18 0.02 -6.85
C PRO A 146 -14.50 -0.76 -7.98
N ASP A 147 -15.29 -1.25 -8.94
CA ASP A 147 -14.78 -2.00 -10.08
C ASP A 147 -13.69 -1.19 -10.80
N THR A 148 -12.58 -1.85 -11.17
CA THR A 148 -11.48 -1.18 -11.89
C THR A 148 -11.91 -0.51 -13.20
N GLU A 149 -13.06 -0.89 -13.76
CA GLU A 149 -13.66 -0.24 -14.94
C GLU A 149 -14.11 1.20 -14.64
N ASP A 150 -14.62 1.49 -13.43
CA ASP A 150 -15.04 2.83 -13.01
C ASP A 150 -13.83 3.76 -12.78
N PHE A 151 -12.64 3.20 -12.48
CA PHE A 151 -11.42 3.99 -12.25
C PHE A 151 -10.80 4.56 -13.54
N PHE A 152 -11.17 4.01 -14.71
CA PHE A 152 -10.74 4.49 -16.02
C PHE A 152 -11.84 5.24 -16.78
N ASP A 153 -13.06 5.34 -16.25
CA ASP A 153 -14.12 6.17 -16.83
C ASP A 153 -13.94 7.64 -16.43
N PHE A 154 -12.78 8.21 -16.78
CA PHE A 154 -12.64 9.66 -16.80
C PHE A 154 -13.50 10.19 -17.94
N THR A 155 -14.67 10.73 -17.61
CA THR A 155 -15.42 11.50 -18.58
C THR A 155 -14.74 12.86 -18.76
N GLN A 156 -14.93 13.51 -19.91
CA GLN A 156 -14.44 14.89 -20.08
C GLN A 156 -14.99 15.85 -19.01
N ALA A 157 -16.14 15.52 -18.40
CA ALA A 157 -16.74 16.35 -17.37
C ALA A 157 -15.91 16.36 -16.07
N ASP A 158 -15.30 15.23 -15.69
CA ASP A 158 -14.50 15.09 -14.47
C ASP A 158 -13.19 15.90 -14.57
N ILE A 159 -12.57 15.89 -15.75
CA ILE A 159 -11.36 16.67 -16.05
C ILE A 159 -11.68 18.18 -16.04
N ASP A 160 -12.84 18.56 -16.59
CA ASP A 160 -13.28 19.96 -16.65
C ASP A 160 -13.67 20.52 -15.27
N GLU A 161 -14.02 19.66 -14.30
CA GLU A 161 -14.33 20.06 -12.93
C GLU A 161 -13.06 20.29 -12.09
N GLU A 162 -12.03 19.44 -12.24
CA GLU A 162 -10.73 19.67 -11.61
C GLU A 162 -10.03 20.94 -12.12
N LEU A 163 -10.10 21.23 -13.42
CA LEU A 163 -9.46 22.42 -14.03
C LEU A 163 -10.14 23.75 -13.65
N ARG A 164 -11.31 23.70 -13.01
CA ARG A 164 -12.04 24.89 -12.54
C ARG A 164 -11.80 25.24 -11.07
N ARG A 165 -10.98 24.48 -10.36
CA ARG A 165 -10.58 24.76 -8.98
C ARG A 165 -9.27 25.54 -8.90
#